data_AF-A0A8S3FWQ3-F1
#
_entry.id   AF-A0A8S3FWQ3-F1
#
_cell.length_a   1.000
_cell.length_b   1.000
_cell.length_c   1.000
_cell.angle_alpha   90.00
_cell.angle_beta   90.00
_cell.angle_gamma   90.00
#
_symmetry.space_group_name_H-M   'P 1'
#
loop_
_entity.id
_entity.type
_entity.pdbx_description
1 polymer ?
#
loop_
_entity_poly.entity_id
_entity_poly.type
_entity_poly.pdbx_seq_one_letter_code
_entity_poly.pdbx_strand_id
1 'polypeptide(L)'
;KMSYVISHGLGPYFRDLLIKDIKNCERFVLCFHEQTNNKNKKQLNLYFPYWSAQKGLVVTRYYLTILLGHAQANLVVDGILGAFRTDSIDISKLLILSRDNSNVNKTVEKMINDAMKKVNAELLNVGTCNLHAIHNGFKAGTTETNWHVENFCMNIWSWFQKSPAREEDFENITDELNDAIEKTILYFSSTRQVLLGKVIDRVFREEARRLLVDVSASDRATFFHDVKLVYHAIADNLKKHFPLKTTFLKDLHVLDPASRTKQDSADTMIRVGRAVPKLLINAQVD
;
A
#
# COMPACT_ATOMS: atom_id res chain seq x y z
N LYS A 1 -5.48 -20.24 29.07
CA LYS A 1 -4.13 -20.86 28.98
C LYS A 1 -3.41 -20.48 27.68
N MET A 2 -3.95 -20.74 26.49
CA MET A 2 -3.30 -20.39 25.22
C MET A 2 -3.07 -18.87 25.04
N SER A 3 -4.08 -18.05 25.33
CA SER A 3 -3.96 -16.59 25.26
C SER A 3 -2.81 -16.04 26.10
N TYR A 4 -2.62 -16.58 27.30
CA TYR A 4 -1.53 -16.22 28.21
C TYR A 4 -0.16 -16.57 27.63
N VAL A 5 0.00 -17.79 27.09
CA VAL A 5 1.26 -18.21 26.44
C VAL A 5 1.57 -17.32 25.23
N ILE A 6 0.57 -16.96 24.44
CA ILE A 6 0.75 -16.06 23.30
C ILE A 6 1.16 -14.67 23.76
N SER A 7 0.45 -14.07 24.73
CA SER A 7 0.69 -12.67 25.12
C SER A 7 1.85 -12.44 26.07
N HIS A 8 2.23 -13.43 26.88
CA HIS A 8 3.29 -13.32 27.89
C HIS A 8 4.50 -14.21 27.60
N GLY A 9 4.41 -15.14 26.66
CA GLY A 9 5.53 -15.98 26.21
C GLY A 9 5.98 -15.62 24.79
N LEU A 10 5.20 -16.06 23.79
CA LEU A 10 5.57 -15.94 22.38
C LEU A 10 5.67 -14.48 21.91
N GLY A 11 4.70 -13.63 22.27
CA GLY A 11 4.66 -12.23 21.88
C GLY A 11 5.92 -11.47 22.29
N PRO A 12 6.28 -11.44 23.59
CA PRO A 12 7.53 -10.85 24.07
C PRO A 12 8.76 -11.44 23.39
N TYR A 13 8.85 -12.77 23.29
CA TYR A 13 9.98 -13.43 22.63
C TYR A 13 10.18 -12.97 21.18
N PHE A 14 9.12 -12.94 20.37
CA PHE A 14 9.21 -12.49 18.97
C PHE A 14 9.48 -10.99 18.85
N ARG A 15 9.00 -10.18 19.80
CA ARG A 15 9.31 -8.75 19.89
C ARG A 15 10.80 -8.55 20.18
N ASP A 16 11.36 -9.28 21.14
CA ASP A 16 12.79 -9.18 21.46
C ASP A 16 13.67 -9.55 20.28
N LEU A 17 13.32 -10.61 19.53
CA LEU A 17 14.00 -10.96 18.28
C LEU A 17 13.93 -9.84 17.25
N LEU A 18 12.76 -9.19 17.10
CA LEU A 18 12.61 -8.05 16.19
C LEU A 18 13.48 -6.88 16.63
N ILE A 19 13.43 -6.50 17.92
CA ILE A 19 14.20 -5.36 18.43
C ILE A 19 15.70 -5.58 18.28
N LYS A 20 16.17 -6.81 18.51
CA LYS A 20 17.57 -7.18 18.28
C LYS A 20 17.97 -6.97 16.83
N ASP A 21 17.15 -7.43 15.88
CA ASP A 21 17.39 -7.22 14.45
C ASP A 21 17.43 -5.73 14.09
N ILE A 22 16.44 -4.95 14.54
CA ILE A 22 16.34 -3.52 14.24
C ILE A 22 17.53 -2.74 14.79
N LYS A 23 18.01 -3.08 15.99
CA LYS A 23 19.21 -2.45 16.58
C LYS A 23 20.47 -2.74 15.77
N ASN A 24 20.56 -3.92 15.15
CA ASN A 24 21.69 -4.33 14.31
C ASN A 24 21.63 -3.76 12.90
N CYS A 25 20.45 -3.32 12.42
CA CYS A 25 20.33 -2.64 11.15
C CYS A 25 21.13 -1.34 11.15
N GLU A 26 21.74 -1.01 10.00
CA GLU A 26 22.31 0.32 9.76
C GLU A 26 21.20 1.35 9.62
N ARG A 27 20.16 0.99 8.85
CA ARG A 27 18.96 1.80 8.62
C ARG A 27 17.72 0.92 8.60
N PHE A 28 16.56 1.47 8.97
CA PHE A 28 15.27 0.77 8.87
C PHE A 28 14.15 1.71 8.41
N VAL A 29 13.05 1.14 7.91
CA VAL A 29 11.83 1.88 7.57
C VAL A 29 10.81 1.64 8.66
N LEU A 30 10.06 2.66 9.05
CA LEU A 30 8.87 2.51 9.90
C LEU A 30 7.63 2.76 9.04
N CYS A 31 6.75 1.77 8.95
CA CYS A 31 5.40 1.95 8.43
C CYS A 31 4.44 2.14 9.61
N PHE A 32 3.57 3.14 9.53
CA PHE A 32 2.46 3.25 10.45
C PHE A 32 1.13 3.36 9.72
N HIS A 33 0.10 2.76 10.33
CA HIS A 33 -1.26 2.80 9.81
C HIS A 33 -2.25 2.99 10.95
N GLU A 34 -3.13 3.98 10.78
CA GLU A 34 -4.23 4.23 11.69
C GLU A 34 -5.50 3.57 11.20
N GLN A 35 -6.19 2.86 12.09
CA GLN A 35 -7.50 2.29 11.80
C GLN A 35 -8.38 2.36 13.06
N THR A 36 -9.69 2.33 12.90
CA THR A 36 -10.63 2.13 14.02
C THR A 36 -10.92 0.64 14.15
N ASN A 37 -10.73 0.07 15.34
CA ASN A 37 -10.98 -1.35 15.56
C ASN A 37 -12.48 -1.65 15.78
N ASN A 38 -12.83 -2.94 15.82
CA ASN A 38 -14.21 -3.40 16.01
C ASN A 38 -14.80 -3.05 17.40
N LYS A 39 -14.00 -2.46 18.30
CA LYS A 39 -14.41 -1.94 19.61
C LYS A 39 -14.46 -0.41 19.64
N ASN A 40 -14.50 0.22 18.46
CA ASN A 40 -14.51 1.67 18.27
C ASN A 40 -13.31 2.41 18.92
N LYS A 41 -12.15 1.75 19.01
CA LYS A 41 -10.91 2.38 19.48
C LYS A 41 -10.03 2.70 18.30
N LYS A 42 -9.45 3.90 18.28
CA LYS A 42 -8.39 4.21 17.32
C LYS A 42 -7.14 3.42 17.70
N GLN A 43 -6.58 2.76 16.71
CA GLN A 43 -5.38 1.95 16.85
C GLN A 43 -4.36 2.41 15.81
N LEU A 44 -3.13 2.62 16.28
CA LEU A 44 -1.97 2.90 15.46
C LEU A 44 -1.13 1.63 15.42
N ASN A 45 -1.04 1.01 14.26
CA ASN A 45 -0.19 -0.15 14.06
C ASN A 45 1.15 0.26 13.47
N LEU A 46 2.22 -0.30 14.04
CA LEU A 46 3.59 -0.05 13.62
C LEU A 46 4.19 -1.33 13.06
N TYR A 47 4.93 -1.19 11.96
CA TYR A 47 5.63 -2.29 11.29
C TYR A 47 6.99 -1.81 10.81
N PHE A 48 7.98 -2.70 10.83
CA PHE A 48 9.29 -2.44 10.27
C PHE A 48 9.50 -3.26 9.01
N PRO A 49 9.55 -2.62 7.82
CA PRO A 49 10.30 -3.11 6.69
C PRO A 49 11.81 -2.85 6.91
N TYR A 50 12.62 -3.90 6.89
CA TYR A 50 14.06 -3.79 7.09
C TYR A 50 14.81 -4.93 6.42
N TRP A 51 16.10 -4.72 6.15
CA TRP A 51 16.99 -5.78 5.69
C TRP A 51 17.41 -6.68 6.87
N SER A 52 16.97 -7.94 6.88
CA SER A 52 17.40 -8.91 7.89
C SER A 52 18.71 -9.57 7.43
N ALA A 53 19.82 -9.23 8.08
CA ALA A 53 21.11 -9.85 7.80
C ALA A 53 21.09 -11.38 7.99
N GLN A 54 20.32 -11.87 8.97
CA GLN A 54 20.15 -13.31 9.22
C GLN A 54 19.48 -14.03 8.06
N LYS A 55 18.50 -13.39 7.40
CA LYS A 55 17.73 -14.00 6.29
C LYS A 55 18.26 -13.63 4.91
N GLY A 56 19.15 -12.64 4.81
CA GLY A 56 19.66 -12.12 3.54
C GLY A 56 18.58 -11.50 2.64
N LEU A 57 17.51 -10.95 3.23
CA LEU A 57 16.39 -10.38 2.49
C LEU A 57 15.67 -9.28 3.27
N VAL A 58 14.88 -8.46 2.56
CA VAL A 58 13.96 -7.50 3.16
C VAL A 58 12.79 -8.25 3.78
N VAL A 59 12.58 -8.05 5.09
CA VAL A 59 11.41 -8.55 5.81
C VAL A 59 10.54 -7.40 6.28
N THR A 60 9.24 -7.64 6.33
CA THR A 60 8.29 -6.78 7.03
C THR A 60 7.79 -7.50 8.27
N ARG A 61 8.02 -6.93 9.45
CA ARG A 61 7.54 -7.50 10.72
C ARG A 61 6.69 -6.50 11.47
N TYR A 62 5.60 -6.99 12.04
CA TYR A 62 4.76 -6.23 12.97
C TYR A 62 5.57 -5.91 14.22
N TYR A 63 5.50 -4.65 14.64
CA TYR A 63 6.16 -4.16 15.83
C TYR A 63 5.20 -4.17 17.02
N LEU A 64 4.22 -3.28 17.01
CA LEU A 64 3.21 -3.18 18.06
C LEU A 64 1.99 -2.36 17.61
N THR A 65 0.94 -2.39 18.43
CA THR A 65 -0.26 -1.58 18.28
C THR A 65 -0.37 -0.65 19.49
N ILE A 66 -0.56 0.64 19.22
CA ILE A 66 -0.84 1.67 20.22
C ILE A 66 -2.32 2.01 20.13
N LEU A 67 -3.03 1.93 21.25
CA LEU A 67 -4.40 2.41 21.34
C LEU A 67 -4.38 3.91 21.63
N LEU A 68 -5.00 4.68 20.75
CA LEU A 68 -5.10 6.13 20.87
C LEU A 68 -6.55 6.52 21.15
N GLY A 69 -6.76 7.51 22.02
CA GLY A 69 -8.07 8.13 22.19
C GLY A 69 -8.40 9.08 21.02
N HIS A 70 -7.40 9.84 20.57
CA HIS A 70 -7.48 10.78 19.46
C HIS A 70 -6.32 10.59 18.49
N ALA A 71 -6.57 10.84 17.20
CA ALA A 71 -5.57 10.79 16.12
C ALA A 71 -5.04 12.19 15.84
N GLN A 72 -4.53 12.87 16.87
CA GLN A 72 -3.83 14.13 16.69
C GLN A 72 -2.34 13.84 16.44
N ALA A 73 -1.69 14.65 15.59
CA ALA A 73 -0.33 14.39 15.17
C ALA A 73 0.65 14.27 16.35
N ASN A 74 0.52 15.12 17.38
CA ASN A 74 1.34 15.05 18.59
C ASN A 74 1.18 13.71 19.32
N LEU A 75 -0.04 13.19 19.48
CA LEU A 75 -0.30 11.92 20.17
C LEU A 75 0.28 10.73 19.40
N VAL A 76 0.22 10.76 18.07
CA VAL A 76 0.84 9.73 17.20
C VAL A 76 2.36 9.78 17.36
N VAL A 77 2.96 10.97 17.30
CA VAL A 77 4.40 11.16 17.48
C VAL A 77 4.85 10.70 18.87
N ASP A 78 4.14 11.09 19.92
CA ASP A 78 4.44 10.68 21.30
C ASP A 78 4.34 9.16 21.47
N GLY A 79 3.35 8.52 20.83
CA GLY A 79 3.23 7.07 20.78
C GLY A 79 4.44 6.40 20.11
N ILE A 80 4.84 6.88 18.93
CA ILE A 80 5.98 6.33 18.18
C ILE A 80 7.29 6.54 18.95
N LEU A 81 7.55 7.77 19.41
CA LEU A 81 8.78 8.10 20.15
C LEU A 81 8.83 7.41 21.51
N GLY A 82 7.69 7.29 22.20
CA GLY A 82 7.57 6.54 23.45
C GLY A 82 7.88 5.05 23.26
N ALA A 83 7.38 4.44 22.18
CA ALA A 83 7.73 3.07 21.81
C ALA A 83 9.22 2.92 21.50
N PHE A 84 9.82 3.86 20.76
CA PHE A 84 11.25 3.81 20.45
C PHE A 84 12.10 3.95 21.71
N ARG A 85 11.74 4.83 22.64
CA ARG A 85 12.44 4.98 23.93
C ARG A 85 12.34 3.71 24.77
N THR A 86 11.14 3.12 24.87
CA THR A 86 10.89 1.89 25.66
C THR A 86 11.78 0.75 25.19
N ASP A 87 11.89 0.55 23.88
CA ASP A 87 12.66 -0.55 23.31
C ASP A 87 14.11 -0.16 22.97
N SER A 88 14.51 1.07 23.32
CA SER A 88 15.82 1.66 23.02
C SER A 88 16.19 1.58 21.54
N ILE A 89 15.23 1.86 20.66
CA ILE A 89 15.42 1.98 19.21
C ILE A 89 16.00 3.36 18.91
N ASP A 90 17.13 3.38 18.20
CA ASP A 90 17.75 4.61 17.76
C ASP A 90 16.98 5.23 16.58
N ILE A 91 16.34 6.37 16.82
CA ILE A 91 15.60 7.12 15.79
C ILE A 91 16.53 7.62 14.67
N SER A 92 17.82 7.81 14.93
CA SER A 92 18.78 8.28 13.92
C SER A 92 18.90 7.30 12.76
N LYS A 93 18.62 6.02 12.99
CA LYS A 93 18.64 4.93 12.01
C LYS A 93 17.37 4.82 11.16
N LEU A 94 16.31 5.58 11.49
CA LEU A 94 15.11 5.61 10.67
C LEU A 94 15.42 6.26 9.31
N LEU A 95 15.19 5.55 8.21
CA LEU A 95 15.45 6.03 6.86
C LEU A 95 14.21 6.65 6.23
N ILE A 96 13.08 5.93 6.27
CA ILE A 96 11.80 6.36 5.70
C ILE A 96 10.72 6.16 6.75
N LEU A 97 9.82 7.14 6.87
CA LEU A 97 8.55 7.00 7.55
C LEU A 97 7.43 6.81 6.51
N SER A 98 6.93 5.59 6.38
CA SER A 98 5.84 5.27 5.45
C SER A 98 4.49 5.46 6.12
N ARG A 99 3.63 6.23 5.46
CA ARG A 99 2.34 6.73 6.00
C ARG A 99 1.29 6.94 4.92
N ASP A 100 0.04 7.28 5.26
CA ASP A 100 -0.99 7.73 4.31
C ASP A 100 -0.99 9.24 4.06
N ASN A 101 -1.67 9.71 2.99
CA ASN A 101 -1.58 11.10 2.53
C ASN A 101 -2.41 12.11 3.34
N SER A 102 -2.88 11.75 4.53
CA SER A 102 -3.64 12.67 5.38
C SER A 102 -2.78 13.84 5.87
N ASN A 103 -3.41 14.99 6.13
CA ASN A 103 -2.72 16.17 6.65
C ASN A 103 -2.14 15.94 8.06
N VAL A 104 -2.80 15.10 8.87
CA VAL A 104 -2.29 14.68 10.17
C VAL A 104 -0.97 13.93 9.99
N ASN A 105 -0.91 12.97 9.07
CA ASN A 105 0.27 12.13 8.88
C ASN A 105 1.45 12.86 8.22
N LYS A 106 1.19 13.87 7.39
CA LYS A 106 2.23 14.82 6.96
C LYS A 106 2.80 15.61 8.13
N THR A 107 1.96 16.02 9.08
CA THR A 107 2.42 16.70 10.30
C THR A 107 3.24 15.76 11.18
N VAL A 108 2.84 14.49 11.33
CA VAL A 108 3.61 13.45 12.03
C VAL A 108 5.00 13.27 11.41
N GLU A 109 5.07 13.12 10.08
CA GLU A 109 6.34 13.00 9.36
C GLU A 109 7.25 14.20 9.59
N LYS A 110 6.72 15.42 9.49
CA LYS A 110 7.46 16.65 9.78
C LYS A 110 8.01 16.64 11.21
N MET A 111 7.18 16.34 12.20
CA MET A 111 7.58 16.34 13.61
C MET A 111 8.63 15.27 13.92
N ILE A 112 8.52 14.07 13.33
CA ILE A 112 9.55 13.02 13.44
C ILE A 112 10.85 13.47 12.78
N ASN A 113 10.79 14.08 11.59
CA ASN A 113 11.97 14.60 10.92
C ASN A 113 12.66 15.71 11.74
N ASP A 114 11.88 16.61 12.34
CA ASP A 114 12.40 17.65 13.24
C ASP A 114 13.07 17.04 14.48
N ALA A 115 12.54 15.94 15.02
CA ALA A 115 13.17 15.19 16.11
C ALA A 115 14.49 14.52 15.67
N MET A 116 14.53 13.96 14.46
CA MET A 116 15.75 13.37 13.88
C MET A 116 16.84 14.41 13.62
N LYS A 117 16.47 15.60 13.17
CA LYS A 117 17.42 16.70 12.93
C LYS A 117 18.19 17.10 14.19
N LYS A 118 17.55 17.00 15.37
CA LYS A 118 18.19 17.25 16.67
C LYS A 118 19.32 16.26 17.00
N VAL A 119 19.30 15.07 16.43
CA VAL A 119 20.36 14.04 16.60
C VAL A 119 21.22 13.90 15.35
N ASN A 120 21.29 14.96 14.53
CA ASN A 120 22.01 14.95 13.27
C ASN A 120 21.62 13.74 12.40
N ALA A 121 20.31 13.52 12.20
CA ALA A 121 19.74 12.61 11.20
C ALA A 121 18.59 13.28 10.43
N GLU A 122 18.15 12.70 9.32
CA GLU A 122 17.01 13.21 8.53
C GLU A 122 16.36 12.06 7.75
N LEU A 123 15.04 12.15 7.55
CA LEU A 123 14.26 11.22 6.74
C LEU A 123 14.54 11.40 5.25
N LEU A 124 14.64 10.29 4.52
CA LEU A 124 14.52 10.26 3.07
C LEU A 124 13.03 10.40 2.70
N ASN A 125 12.69 11.50 2.03
CA ASN A 125 11.32 11.72 1.54
C ASN A 125 11.13 11.04 0.18
N VAL A 126 10.47 9.88 0.17
CA VAL A 126 10.05 9.16 -1.04
C VAL A 126 8.58 9.42 -1.41
N GLY A 127 7.95 10.40 -0.74
CA GLY A 127 6.56 10.75 -0.90
C GLY A 127 5.61 9.88 -0.08
N THR A 128 4.43 9.67 -0.66
CA THR A 128 3.24 9.21 0.06
C THR A 128 2.90 7.77 -0.29
N CYS A 129 2.06 7.09 0.50
CA CYS A 129 1.63 5.72 0.19
C CYS A 129 0.99 5.64 -1.21
N ASN A 130 1.70 4.97 -2.11
CA ASN A 130 1.28 4.77 -3.50
C ASN A 130 -0.05 4.00 -3.61
N LEU A 131 -0.33 3.09 -2.66
CA LEU A 131 -1.61 2.38 -2.62
C LEU A 131 -2.79 3.32 -2.39
N HIS A 132 -2.61 4.40 -1.62
CA HIS A 132 -3.66 5.40 -1.44
C HIS A 132 -3.87 6.23 -2.71
N ALA A 133 -2.80 6.55 -3.45
CA ALA A 133 -2.93 7.21 -4.75
C ALA A 133 -3.69 6.32 -5.74
N ILE A 134 -3.42 5.01 -5.76
CA ILE A 134 -4.15 4.05 -6.59
C ILE A 134 -5.62 3.98 -6.14
N HIS A 135 -5.87 3.78 -4.85
CA HIS A 135 -7.24 3.73 -4.30
C HIS A 135 -8.04 4.98 -4.68
N ASN A 136 -7.46 6.17 -4.50
CA ASN A 136 -8.11 7.43 -4.85
C ASN A 136 -8.34 7.58 -6.36
N GLY A 137 -7.47 7.00 -7.20
CA GLY A 137 -7.67 6.92 -8.63
C GLY A 137 -8.92 6.12 -8.98
N PHE A 138 -9.04 4.90 -8.44
CA PHE A 138 -10.25 4.08 -8.59
C PHE A 138 -11.50 4.78 -8.04
N LYS A 139 -11.37 5.51 -6.93
CA LYS A 139 -12.46 6.31 -6.36
C LYS A 139 -12.95 7.38 -7.32
N ALA A 140 -12.03 8.16 -7.88
CA ALA A 140 -12.34 9.17 -8.87
C ALA A 140 -13.08 8.56 -10.06
N GLY A 141 -12.63 7.39 -10.53
CA GLY A 141 -13.32 6.62 -11.56
C GLY A 141 -14.77 6.29 -11.20
N THR A 142 -15.02 5.74 -10.01
CA THR A 142 -16.39 5.41 -9.57
C THR A 142 -17.30 6.62 -9.43
N THR A 143 -16.75 7.79 -9.17
CA THR A 143 -17.53 9.03 -9.00
C THR A 143 -17.77 9.79 -10.30
N GLU A 144 -17.07 9.43 -11.39
CA GLU A 144 -17.18 10.14 -12.68
C GLU A 144 -18.47 9.81 -13.42
N THR A 145 -19.05 8.65 -13.14
CA THR A 145 -20.28 8.19 -13.79
C THR A 145 -21.45 8.26 -12.83
N ASN A 146 -22.66 8.41 -13.34
CA ASN A 146 -23.88 8.25 -12.54
C ASN A 146 -24.13 6.80 -12.14
N TRP A 147 -23.24 5.87 -12.50
CA TRP A 147 -23.34 4.54 -11.97
C TRP A 147 -23.07 4.60 -10.49
N HIS A 148 -24.01 4.08 -9.73
CA HIS A 148 -23.69 3.53 -8.44
C HIS A 148 -22.87 2.26 -8.66
N VAL A 149 -21.62 2.39 -9.15
CA VAL A 149 -20.74 1.27 -9.54
C VAL A 149 -20.63 0.26 -8.40
N GLU A 150 -20.58 0.75 -7.16
CA GLU A 150 -20.60 -0.09 -5.96
C GLU A 150 -21.90 -0.94 -5.89
N ASN A 151 -23.06 -0.33 -6.09
CA ASN A 151 -24.35 -1.02 -6.12
C ASN A 151 -24.45 -1.98 -7.30
N PHE A 152 -23.97 -1.58 -8.47
CA PHE A 152 -23.92 -2.43 -9.66
C PHE A 152 -23.09 -3.69 -9.41
N CYS A 153 -21.86 -3.54 -8.89
CA CYS A 153 -21.00 -4.68 -8.56
C CYS A 153 -21.62 -5.58 -7.47
N MET A 154 -22.23 -4.99 -6.43
CA MET A 154 -22.95 -5.77 -5.41
C MET A 154 -24.16 -6.51 -5.97
N ASN A 155 -24.90 -5.89 -6.89
CA ASN A 155 -26.07 -6.48 -7.53
C ASN A 155 -25.68 -7.62 -8.48
N ILE A 156 -24.62 -7.46 -9.29
CA ILE A 156 -24.09 -8.53 -10.14
C ILE A 156 -23.60 -9.70 -9.28
N TRP A 157 -22.78 -9.42 -8.27
CA TRP A 157 -22.33 -10.46 -7.35
C TRP A 157 -23.52 -11.21 -6.73
N SER A 158 -24.53 -10.47 -6.25
CA SER A 158 -25.75 -11.06 -5.69
C SER A 158 -26.57 -11.83 -6.74
N TRP A 159 -26.52 -11.46 -8.02
CA TRP A 159 -27.28 -12.09 -9.08
C TRP A 159 -26.73 -13.47 -9.44
N PHE A 160 -25.40 -13.62 -9.40
CA PHE A 160 -24.71 -14.91 -9.54
C PHE A 160 -24.86 -15.76 -8.27
N GLN A 161 -24.49 -15.22 -7.11
CA GLN A 161 -24.40 -15.99 -5.86
C GLN A 161 -25.75 -16.44 -5.29
N LYS A 162 -26.86 -15.82 -5.69
CA LYS A 162 -28.21 -16.25 -5.28
C LYS A 162 -28.83 -17.30 -6.20
N SER A 163 -28.13 -17.76 -7.23
CA SER A 163 -28.64 -18.75 -8.18
C SER A 163 -27.60 -19.84 -8.44
N PRO A 164 -27.79 -21.05 -7.87
CA PRO A 164 -26.89 -22.18 -8.10
C PRO A 164 -26.72 -22.52 -9.58
N ALA A 165 -27.79 -22.42 -10.38
CA ALA A 165 -27.75 -22.66 -11.82
C ALA A 165 -26.80 -21.69 -12.54
N ARG A 166 -26.81 -20.39 -12.18
CA ARG A 166 -25.91 -19.40 -12.79
C ARG A 166 -24.47 -19.57 -12.36
N GLU A 167 -24.24 -20.07 -11.15
CA GLU A 167 -22.90 -20.38 -10.67
C GLU A 167 -22.34 -21.58 -11.45
N GLU A 168 -23.12 -22.66 -11.58
CA GLU A 168 -22.76 -23.83 -12.40
C GLU A 168 -22.53 -23.46 -13.88
N ASP A 169 -23.42 -22.67 -14.49
CA ASP A 169 -23.25 -22.20 -15.87
C ASP A 169 -21.96 -21.37 -16.03
N PHE A 170 -21.68 -20.48 -15.07
CA PHE A 170 -20.47 -19.66 -15.10
C PHE A 170 -19.20 -20.52 -14.96
N GLU A 171 -19.22 -21.52 -14.08
CA GLU A 171 -18.11 -22.49 -13.92
C GLU A 171 -17.86 -23.28 -15.20
N ASN A 172 -18.92 -23.80 -15.81
CA ASN A 172 -18.86 -24.58 -17.05
C ASN A 172 -18.29 -23.78 -18.22
N ILE A 173 -18.70 -22.51 -18.39
CA ILE A 173 -18.15 -21.65 -19.45
C ILE A 173 -16.69 -21.28 -19.16
N THR A 174 -16.33 -21.07 -17.89
CA THR A 174 -14.92 -20.81 -17.50
C THR A 174 -14.03 -22.01 -17.82
N ASP A 175 -14.52 -23.23 -17.54
CA ASP A 175 -13.82 -24.48 -17.85
C ASP A 175 -13.71 -24.72 -19.37
N GLU A 176 -14.76 -24.40 -20.15
CA GLU A 176 -14.72 -24.43 -21.63
C GLU A 176 -13.61 -23.53 -22.19
N LEU A 177 -13.43 -22.35 -21.61
CA LEU A 177 -12.44 -21.36 -22.05
C LEU A 177 -11.01 -21.65 -21.55
N ASN A 178 -10.81 -22.70 -20.75
CA ASN A 178 -9.52 -23.12 -20.21
C ASN A 178 -8.80 -22.01 -19.42
N ASP A 179 -9.58 -21.13 -18.78
CA ASP A 179 -9.03 -20.00 -18.04
C ASP A 179 -8.67 -20.43 -16.61
N ALA A 180 -7.39 -20.35 -16.24
CA ALA A 180 -6.87 -20.83 -14.96
C ALA A 180 -7.22 -19.93 -13.75
N ILE A 181 -8.29 -19.14 -13.86
CA ILE A 181 -8.62 -18.04 -12.95
C ILE A 181 -9.71 -18.49 -11.96
N GLU A 182 -9.85 -17.76 -10.83
CA GLU A 182 -10.94 -17.92 -9.86
C GLU A 182 -12.27 -18.16 -10.58
N LYS A 183 -13.10 -19.10 -10.14
CA LYS A 183 -14.34 -19.49 -10.82
C LYS A 183 -15.58 -18.70 -10.40
N THR A 184 -15.42 -17.66 -9.59
CA THR A 184 -16.54 -16.91 -9.00
C THR A 184 -16.42 -15.41 -9.26
N ILE A 185 -17.57 -14.73 -9.30
CA ILE A 185 -17.60 -13.26 -9.30
C ILE A 185 -17.16 -12.76 -7.91
N LEU A 186 -16.24 -11.80 -7.89
CA LEU A 186 -15.70 -11.23 -6.66
C LEU A 186 -16.67 -10.24 -6.02
N TYR A 187 -16.80 -10.31 -4.68
CA TYR A 187 -17.53 -9.30 -3.92
C TYR A 187 -16.77 -7.98 -3.91
N PHE A 188 -17.44 -6.91 -4.34
CA PHE A 188 -16.88 -5.57 -4.31
C PHE A 188 -16.99 -4.96 -2.89
N SER A 189 -15.88 -4.43 -2.37
CA SER A 189 -15.85 -3.66 -1.12
C SER A 189 -15.44 -2.22 -1.38
N SER A 190 -16.23 -1.27 -0.90
CA SER A 190 -15.95 0.18 -0.96
C SER A 190 -14.64 0.57 -0.26
N THR A 191 -14.16 -0.27 0.68
CA THR A 191 -12.86 -0.06 1.35
C THR A 191 -11.65 -0.57 0.54
N ARG A 192 -11.89 -1.31 -0.55
CA ARG A 192 -10.85 -1.96 -1.37
C ARG A 192 -11.12 -1.75 -2.86
N GLN A 193 -11.23 -0.48 -3.26
CA GLN A 193 -11.61 -0.10 -4.63
C GLN A 193 -10.66 -0.58 -5.75
N VAL A 194 -9.46 -1.06 -5.44
CA VAL A 194 -8.59 -1.74 -6.44
C VAL A 194 -9.23 -3.04 -6.96
N LEU A 195 -10.10 -3.67 -6.17
CA LEU A 195 -10.91 -4.82 -6.62
C LEU A 195 -11.90 -4.44 -7.71
N LEU A 196 -12.22 -3.16 -7.87
CA LEU A 196 -13.13 -2.71 -8.91
C LEU A 196 -12.63 -3.12 -10.29
N GLY A 197 -11.35 -2.89 -10.58
CA GLY A 197 -10.76 -3.27 -11.87
C GLY A 197 -10.96 -4.75 -12.15
N LYS A 198 -10.78 -5.61 -11.15
CA LYS A 198 -11.00 -7.05 -11.30
C LYS A 198 -12.47 -7.41 -11.53
N VAL A 199 -13.40 -6.75 -10.84
CA VAL A 199 -14.85 -6.98 -11.02
C VAL A 199 -15.30 -6.50 -12.39
N ILE A 200 -14.91 -5.29 -12.78
CA ILE A 200 -15.15 -4.71 -14.11
C ILE A 200 -14.60 -5.67 -15.16
N ASP A 201 -13.30 -5.96 -15.16
CA ASP A 201 -12.65 -6.86 -16.13
C ASP A 201 -13.42 -8.17 -16.29
N ARG A 202 -13.93 -8.73 -15.19
CA ARG A 202 -14.64 -10.00 -15.17
C ARG A 202 -16.06 -9.92 -15.77
N VAL A 203 -16.77 -8.81 -15.57
CA VAL A 203 -18.03 -8.53 -16.29
C VAL A 203 -17.78 -8.39 -17.80
N PHE A 204 -16.56 -8.01 -18.21
CA PHE A 204 -16.18 -7.86 -19.61
C PHE A 204 -15.66 -9.12 -20.29
N ARG A 205 -15.53 -10.24 -19.57
CA ARG A 205 -15.07 -11.49 -20.17
C ARG A 205 -16.17 -12.21 -20.93
N GLU A 206 -15.74 -13.15 -21.77
CA GLU A 206 -16.61 -13.89 -22.68
C GLU A 206 -17.68 -14.68 -21.93
N GLU A 207 -17.36 -15.24 -20.76
CA GLU A 207 -18.29 -15.95 -19.87
C GLU A 207 -19.46 -15.06 -19.48
N ALA A 208 -19.17 -13.87 -18.93
CA ALA A 208 -20.18 -12.92 -18.50
C ALA A 208 -20.97 -12.37 -19.69
N ARG A 209 -20.32 -12.14 -20.84
CA ARG A 209 -20.99 -11.67 -22.07
C ARG A 209 -21.99 -12.69 -22.61
N ARG A 210 -21.64 -13.98 -22.62
CA ARG A 210 -22.53 -15.08 -23.02
C ARG A 210 -23.74 -15.23 -22.11
N LEU A 211 -23.68 -14.71 -20.88
CA LEU A 211 -24.80 -14.70 -19.93
C LEU A 211 -25.62 -13.39 -19.97
N LEU A 212 -25.14 -12.36 -20.67
CA LEU A 212 -25.77 -11.04 -20.81
C LEU A 212 -26.39 -10.81 -22.20
N VAL A 213 -26.78 -11.89 -22.88
CA VAL A 213 -27.24 -11.86 -24.29
C VAL A 213 -28.50 -10.99 -24.49
N ASP A 214 -29.31 -10.83 -23.45
CA ASP A 214 -30.57 -10.07 -23.47
C ASP A 214 -30.40 -8.55 -23.32
N VAL A 215 -29.18 -8.04 -23.13
CA VAL A 215 -28.93 -6.60 -23.01
C VAL A 215 -29.02 -5.94 -24.39
N SER A 216 -29.79 -4.85 -24.53
CA SER A 216 -29.95 -4.18 -25.82
C SER A 216 -28.62 -3.60 -26.35
N ALA A 217 -28.49 -3.44 -27.67
CA ALA A 217 -27.28 -2.86 -28.27
C ALA A 217 -27.00 -1.41 -27.78
N SER A 218 -28.05 -0.64 -27.53
CA SER A 218 -27.95 0.71 -26.96
C SER A 218 -27.42 0.69 -25.54
N ASP A 219 -27.95 -0.21 -24.71
CA ASP A 219 -27.52 -0.34 -23.31
C ASP A 219 -26.07 -0.82 -23.22
N ARG A 220 -25.66 -1.74 -24.10
CA ARG A 220 -24.25 -2.13 -24.25
C ARG A 220 -23.37 -0.94 -24.64
N ALA A 221 -23.78 -0.11 -25.61
CA ALA A 221 -23.00 1.03 -26.06
C ALA A 221 -22.80 2.09 -24.95
N THR A 222 -23.88 2.44 -24.26
CA THR A 222 -23.83 3.31 -23.06
C THR A 222 -22.91 2.71 -22.00
N PHE A 223 -23.03 1.41 -21.76
CA PHE A 223 -22.21 0.71 -20.79
C PHE A 223 -20.71 0.81 -21.07
N PHE A 224 -20.29 0.55 -22.32
CA PHE A 224 -18.89 0.68 -22.73
C PHE A 224 -18.38 2.13 -22.70
N HIS A 225 -19.24 3.10 -23.02
CA HIS A 225 -18.88 4.52 -22.93
C HIS A 225 -18.56 4.91 -21.49
N ASP A 226 -19.42 4.54 -20.54
CA ASP A 226 -19.25 4.85 -19.12
C ASP A 226 -17.98 4.20 -18.55
N VAL A 227 -17.71 2.93 -18.88
CA VAL A 227 -16.46 2.27 -18.47
C VAL A 227 -15.22 2.97 -19.02
N LYS A 228 -15.27 3.45 -20.26
CA LYS A 228 -14.17 4.25 -20.82
C LYS A 228 -13.97 5.55 -20.02
N LEU A 229 -15.04 6.23 -19.61
CA LEU A 229 -14.96 7.42 -18.75
C LEU A 229 -14.33 7.09 -17.40
N VAL A 230 -14.73 5.98 -16.76
CA VAL A 230 -14.12 5.50 -15.50
C VAL A 230 -12.60 5.35 -15.64
N TYR A 231 -12.12 4.64 -16.67
CA TYR A 231 -10.67 4.45 -16.87
C TYR A 231 -9.94 5.75 -17.17
N HIS A 232 -10.54 6.68 -17.92
CA HIS A 232 -9.95 8.00 -18.15
C HIS A 232 -9.80 8.78 -16.84
N ALA A 233 -10.83 8.83 -16.00
CA ALA A 233 -10.78 9.49 -14.71
C ALA A 233 -9.73 8.86 -13.77
N ILE A 234 -9.63 7.52 -13.75
CA ILE A 234 -8.57 6.81 -13.01
C ILE A 234 -7.19 7.24 -13.52
N ALA A 235 -6.97 7.18 -14.83
CA ALA A 235 -5.68 7.50 -15.44
C ALA A 235 -5.26 8.94 -15.18
N ASP A 236 -6.20 9.89 -15.28
CA ASP A 236 -5.92 11.30 -15.04
C ASP A 236 -5.65 11.61 -13.56
N ASN A 237 -6.35 10.94 -12.64
CA ASN A 237 -6.04 11.02 -11.22
C ASN A 237 -4.64 10.45 -10.91
N LEU A 238 -4.31 9.29 -11.47
CA LEU A 238 -2.99 8.67 -11.31
C LEU A 238 -1.87 9.54 -11.90
N LYS A 239 -2.04 10.12 -13.09
CA LYS A 239 -1.06 11.05 -13.67
C LYS A 239 -0.79 12.25 -12.77
N LYS A 240 -1.80 12.71 -12.03
CA LYS A 240 -1.71 13.87 -11.13
C LYS A 240 -1.10 13.53 -9.77
N HIS A 241 -1.39 12.35 -9.23
CA HIS A 241 -1.10 12.03 -7.83
C HIS A 241 -0.11 10.89 -7.61
N PHE A 242 0.11 10.03 -8.62
CA PHE A 242 1.10 8.96 -8.55
C PHE A 242 2.49 9.49 -8.94
N PRO A 243 3.57 9.10 -8.26
CA PRO A 243 4.91 9.65 -8.47
C PRO A 243 5.61 9.18 -9.76
N LEU A 244 4.89 9.07 -10.89
CA LEU A 244 5.38 8.56 -12.19
C LEU A 244 6.58 9.34 -12.75
N LYS A 245 6.76 10.60 -12.33
CA LYS A 245 7.80 11.50 -12.85
C LYS A 245 8.99 11.69 -11.90
N THR A 246 9.06 10.95 -10.79
CA THR A 246 10.14 11.13 -9.82
C THR A 246 11.48 10.64 -10.38
N THR A 247 12.40 11.57 -10.60
CA THR A 247 13.77 11.23 -11.06
C THR A 247 14.45 10.29 -10.09
N PHE A 248 14.28 10.51 -8.77
CA PHE A 248 14.83 9.63 -7.75
C PHE A 248 14.36 8.17 -7.91
N LEU A 249 13.05 7.90 -8.06
CA LEU A 249 12.58 6.51 -8.21
C LEU A 249 13.02 5.89 -9.53
N LYS A 250 13.15 6.68 -10.59
CA LYS A 250 13.73 6.21 -11.86
C LYS A 250 15.18 5.81 -11.65
N ASP A 251 15.96 6.67 -10.99
CA ASP A 251 17.38 6.45 -10.72
C ASP A 251 17.63 5.21 -9.85
N LEU A 252 16.66 4.76 -9.02
CA LEU A 252 16.79 3.54 -8.23
C LEU A 252 17.01 2.26 -9.08
N HIS A 253 16.72 2.28 -10.38
CA HIS A 253 16.97 1.12 -11.25
C HIS A 253 18.45 0.69 -11.22
N VAL A 254 19.40 1.61 -11.01
CA VAL A 254 20.84 1.28 -10.99
C VAL A 254 21.24 0.49 -9.75
N LEU A 255 20.37 0.38 -8.75
CA LEU A 255 20.63 -0.48 -7.60
C LEU A 255 20.64 -1.95 -8.00
N ASP A 256 19.91 -2.34 -9.05
CA ASP A 256 20.04 -3.65 -9.67
C ASP A 256 21.36 -3.76 -10.45
N PRO A 257 22.29 -4.65 -10.07
CA PRO A 257 23.55 -4.84 -10.78
C PRO A 257 23.40 -5.13 -12.27
N ALA A 258 22.33 -5.82 -12.69
CA ALA A 258 22.09 -6.16 -14.10
C ALA A 258 21.74 -4.93 -14.95
N SER A 259 21.23 -3.88 -14.31
CA SER A 259 20.82 -2.62 -14.94
C SER A 259 21.97 -1.60 -15.06
N ARG A 260 23.19 -1.95 -14.62
CA ARG A 260 24.32 -1.01 -14.59
C ARG A 260 25.12 -1.01 -15.90
N THR A 261 25.15 0.13 -16.58
CA THR A 261 26.05 0.43 -17.71
C THR A 261 27.18 1.37 -17.24
N LYS A 262 28.38 1.31 -17.84
CA LYS A 262 29.60 1.88 -17.22
C LYS A 262 29.52 3.37 -16.83
N GLN A 263 29.03 4.25 -17.71
CA GLN A 263 29.10 5.71 -17.47
C GLN A 263 27.80 6.26 -16.85
N ASP A 264 26.64 5.95 -17.45
CA ASP A 264 25.34 6.48 -17.01
C ASP A 264 24.95 6.00 -15.60
N SER A 265 25.40 4.80 -15.21
CA SER A 265 25.11 4.27 -13.87
C SER A 265 25.93 4.93 -12.75
N ALA A 266 27.11 5.46 -13.05
CA ALA A 266 27.92 6.15 -12.05
C ALA A 266 27.26 7.49 -11.64
N ASP A 267 26.90 8.32 -12.61
CA ASP A 267 26.21 9.59 -12.36
C ASP A 267 24.86 9.36 -11.66
N THR A 268 24.14 8.32 -12.09
CA THR A 268 22.86 7.93 -11.48
C THR A 268 23.04 7.44 -10.04
N MET A 269 24.06 6.64 -9.75
CA MET A 269 24.39 6.23 -8.38
C MET A 269 24.74 7.45 -7.50
N ILE A 270 25.47 8.44 -8.03
CA ILE A 270 25.76 9.68 -7.30
C ILE A 270 24.48 10.44 -7.00
N ARG A 271 23.53 10.55 -7.96
CA ARG A 271 22.23 11.20 -7.72
C ARG A 271 21.42 10.49 -6.63
N VAL A 272 21.37 9.15 -6.65
CA VAL A 272 20.75 8.36 -5.57
C VAL A 272 21.46 8.64 -4.24
N GLY A 273 22.79 8.61 -4.23
CA GLY A 273 23.61 8.85 -3.05
C GLY A 273 23.39 10.22 -2.42
N ARG A 274 23.26 11.27 -3.25
CA ARG A 274 22.97 12.65 -2.80
C ARG A 274 21.56 12.80 -2.25
N ALA A 275 20.60 12.02 -2.73
CA ALA A 275 19.22 12.06 -2.24
C ALA A 275 19.05 11.38 -0.87
N VAL A 276 19.87 10.36 -0.57
CA VAL A 276 19.85 9.69 0.74
C VAL A 276 20.57 10.55 1.77
N PRO A 277 19.88 11.02 2.82
CA PRO A 277 20.51 11.89 3.81
C PRO A 277 21.74 11.26 4.44
N LYS A 278 22.88 11.96 4.33
CA LYS A 278 24.16 11.62 5.00
C LYS A 278 24.81 10.33 4.49
N LEU A 279 24.38 9.82 3.34
CA LEU A 279 25.04 8.69 2.69
C LEU A 279 26.35 9.10 2.03
N LEU A 280 26.36 10.24 1.32
CA LEU A 280 27.57 10.86 0.80
C LEU A 280 27.96 12.02 1.73
N ILE A 281 29.19 11.99 2.26
CA ILE A 281 29.78 13.13 2.97
C ILE A 281 30.48 14.00 1.93
N ASN A 282 30.30 15.32 2.00
CA ASN A 282 30.74 16.32 1.00
C ASN A 282 32.20 16.23 0.51
N ALA A 283 33.06 15.43 1.15
CA ALA A 283 34.46 15.21 0.75
C ALA A 283 34.68 14.03 -0.23
N GLN A 284 33.63 13.35 -0.69
CA GLN A 284 33.74 12.13 -1.52
C GLN A 284 33.28 12.30 -2.98
N VAL A 285 32.99 13.52 -3.45
CA VAL A 285 32.31 13.74 -4.74
C VAL A 285 32.99 14.80 -5.62
N ASP A 286 34.26 15.12 -5.35
CA ASP A 286 35.12 15.87 -6.27
C ASP A 286 36.16 14.93 -6.90
#